data_AF-A0A8H2XA61-F1
#
_entry.id   AF-A0A8H2XA61-F1
#
_cell.length_a   1.000
_cell.length_b   1.000
_cell.length_c   1.000
_cell.angle_alpha   90.00
_cell.angle_beta   90.00
_cell.angle_gamma   90.00
#
_symmetry.space_group_name_H-M   'P 1'
#
loop_
_entity.id
_entity.type
_entity.pdbx_description
1 polymer ?
#
loop_
_entity_poly.entity_id
_entity_poly.type
_entity_poly.pdbx_seq_one_letter_code
_entity_poly.pdbx_strand_id
1 'polypeptide(L)'
;MARKRDKIKKVFSPPPAEPAPAADQDDGLEDDLFAQLDSRDAETRNEAAEVLQSVENAKAADVTEKSRKDSKSRFQARAARKAEQRAAELPAVDESSKAQMEREIKEEEEAIMEECKTQGLHMVEIQPDGHCLYTAVADQLALLDLIPSSAVHPSTTRNAAADYMLAHPDSFIPFLPSIDGEDGVGAESAGLLSPQQFQAYCARIRDTGTWGGEPEIMALTNAYKVPIHVVQSGPQRVVVHQPQDGQVVRPDAVVKISYHRRMYGLGEHYNSLRPKTLVDRIPGMEQVRAAFKA
;
A
#
# COMPACT_ATOMS: atom_id res chain seq x y z
N MET A 1 4.23 63.76 29.43
CA MET A 1 4.32 64.75 28.33
C MET A 1 5.76 64.82 27.85
N ALA A 2 6.05 64.39 26.63
CA ALA A 2 7.29 64.77 25.93
C ALA A 2 7.05 64.64 24.42
N ARG A 3 7.19 65.76 23.71
CA ARG A 3 7.04 65.89 22.25
C ARG A 3 8.42 65.92 21.59
N LYS A 4 8.53 65.17 20.48
CA LYS A 4 9.28 65.37 19.21
C LYS A 4 10.60 66.15 19.22
N ARG A 5 11.61 65.57 18.53
CA ARG A 5 12.08 66.11 17.23
C ARG A 5 12.93 65.12 16.42
N ASP A 6 12.62 65.10 15.13
CA ASP A 6 13.17 64.33 14.02
C ASP A 6 14.67 64.55 13.74
N LYS A 7 15.34 63.50 13.25
CA LYS A 7 16.43 63.62 12.26
C LYS A 7 16.34 62.50 11.22
N ILE A 8 15.99 62.91 10.01
CA ILE A 8 16.03 62.17 8.75
C ILE A 8 17.49 61.91 8.36
N LYS A 9 17.81 60.66 8.00
CA LYS A 9 18.95 60.33 7.13
C LYS A 9 18.43 59.39 6.02
N LYS A 10 18.49 59.89 4.79
CA LYS A 10 18.35 59.15 3.53
C LYS A 10 19.66 58.40 3.21
N VAL A 11 19.58 57.52 2.18
CA VAL A 11 20.67 56.94 1.36
C VAL A 11 21.17 55.60 1.97
N PHE A 12 21.13 54.41 1.36
CA PHE A 12 21.04 53.94 -0.04
C PHE A 12 20.54 52.47 -0.04
N SER A 13 19.73 52.07 -1.02
CA SER A 13 19.40 50.65 -1.30
C SER A 13 20.33 50.10 -2.38
N PRO A 14 20.91 48.89 -2.24
CA PRO A 14 21.49 48.16 -3.36
C PRO A 14 20.41 47.32 -4.09
N PRO A 15 20.50 47.16 -5.43
CA PRO A 15 19.55 46.37 -6.22
C PRO A 15 19.70 44.87 -5.94
N PRO A 16 18.64 44.06 -6.17
CA PRO A 16 18.68 42.62 -6.01
C PRO A 16 19.60 41.97 -7.05
N ALA A 17 20.40 41.00 -6.60
CA ALA A 17 21.26 40.18 -7.45
C ALA A 17 20.41 39.29 -8.37
N GLU A 18 20.79 39.23 -9.64
CA GLU A 18 20.24 38.31 -10.63
C GLU A 18 20.50 36.84 -10.22
N PRO A 19 19.53 35.92 -10.41
CA PRO A 19 19.78 34.50 -10.22
C PRO A 19 20.66 33.94 -11.34
N ALA A 20 21.63 33.11 -10.94
CA ALA A 20 22.47 32.33 -11.86
C ALA A 20 21.60 31.40 -12.74
N PRO A 21 22.03 31.10 -13.98
CA PRO A 21 21.29 30.21 -14.87
C PRO A 21 21.23 28.80 -14.27
N ALA A 22 20.01 28.27 -14.15
CA ALA A 22 19.77 26.87 -13.87
C ALA A 22 20.38 26.03 -15.01
N ALA A 23 21.14 25.00 -14.64
CA ALA A 23 21.55 23.98 -15.58
C ALA A 23 20.35 23.08 -15.83
N ASP A 24 19.71 23.24 -16.99
CA ASP A 24 18.74 22.30 -17.56
C ASP A 24 19.44 20.98 -17.88
N GLN A 25 19.45 20.04 -16.92
CA GLN A 25 19.90 18.66 -17.12
C GLN A 25 19.14 17.69 -16.21
N ASP A 26 17.81 17.69 -16.28
CA ASP A 26 17.00 16.62 -15.65
C ASP A 26 15.74 16.25 -16.46
N ASP A 27 15.22 17.18 -17.27
CA ASP A 27 13.98 16.97 -18.07
C ASP A 27 14.04 15.81 -19.09
N GLY A 28 15.23 15.36 -19.48
CA GLY A 28 15.37 14.24 -20.44
C GLY A 28 15.18 12.85 -19.84
N LEU A 29 15.41 12.69 -18.52
CA LEU A 29 15.32 11.39 -17.86
C LEU A 29 13.88 11.01 -17.52
N GLU A 30 13.05 12.00 -17.21
CA GLU A 30 11.63 11.82 -16.93
C GLU A 30 10.86 11.50 -18.23
N ASP A 31 11.16 12.21 -19.32
CA ASP A 31 10.61 11.91 -20.65
C ASP A 31 11.02 10.52 -21.16
N ASP A 32 12.28 10.11 -20.95
CA ASP A 32 12.74 8.76 -21.30
C ASP A 32 12.08 7.68 -20.43
N LEU A 33 11.79 7.97 -19.15
CA LEU A 33 11.11 7.04 -18.24
C LEU A 33 9.62 6.91 -18.58
N PHE A 34 8.94 8.01 -18.91
CA PHE A 34 7.56 8.00 -19.40
C PHE A 34 7.44 7.28 -20.75
N ALA A 35 8.35 7.53 -21.68
CA ALA A 35 8.40 6.82 -22.96
C ALA A 35 8.65 5.32 -22.77
N GLN A 36 9.45 4.92 -21.77
CA GLN A 36 9.65 3.52 -21.40
C GLN A 36 8.39 2.88 -20.78
N LEU A 37 7.65 3.61 -19.92
CA LEU A 37 6.38 3.12 -19.37
C LEU A 37 5.31 2.96 -20.45
N ASP A 38 5.16 3.94 -21.35
CA ASP A 38 4.20 3.87 -22.46
C ASP A 38 4.55 2.78 -23.48
N SER A 39 5.85 2.59 -23.76
CA SER A 39 6.31 1.48 -24.59
C SER A 39 6.01 0.13 -23.95
N ARG A 40 6.20 0.01 -22.63
CA ARG A 40 5.88 -1.21 -21.87
C ARG A 40 4.38 -1.49 -21.86
N ASP A 41 3.54 -0.46 -21.78
CA ASP A 41 2.08 -0.59 -21.86
C ASP A 41 1.60 -0.94 -23.27
N ALA A 42 2.27 -0.44 -24.31
CA ALA A 42 2.02 -0.83 -25.69
C ALA A 42 2.46 -2.28 -25.97
N GLU A 43 3.61 -2.70 -25.42
CA GLU A 43 4.10 -4.08 -25.48
C GLU A 43 3.17 -5.04 -24.76
N THR A 44 2.73 -4.73 -23.53
CA THR A 44 1.76 -5.57 -22.81
C THR A 44 0.41 -5.67 -23.50
N ARG A 45 -0.06 -4.59 -24.18
CA ARG A 45 -1.28 -4.66 -25.02
C ARG A 45 -1.08 -5.53 -26.26
N ASN A 46 0.07 -5.44 -26.92
CA ASN A 46 0.40 -6.28 -28.07
C ASN A 46 0.56 -7.75 -27.65
N GLU A 47 1.19 -8.02 -26.51
CA GLU A 47 1.30 -9.36 -25.93
C GLU A 47 -0.08 -9.95 -25.56
N ALA A 48 -0.97 -9.13 -24.97
CA ALA A 48 -2.33 -9.55 -24.67
C ALA A 48 -3.12 -9.88 -25.95
N ALA A 49 -2.96 -9.09 -27.01
CA ALA A 49 -3.56 -9.34 -28.31
C ALA A 49 -3.03 -10.63 -28.97
N GLU A 50 -1.71 -10.88 -28.90
CA GLU A 50 -1.11 -12.11 -29.41
C GLU A 50 -1.53 -13.35 -28.62
N VAL A 51 -1.68 -13.24 -27.29
CA VAL A 51 -2.19 -14.33 -26.45
C VAL A 51 -3.64 -14.65 -26.84
N LEU A 52 -4.50 -13.65 -27.03
CA LEU A 52 -5.88 -13.86 -27.48
C LEU A 52 -5.95 -14.51 -28.86
N GLN A 53 -5.13 -14.08 -29.81
CA GLN A 53 -5.06 -14.66 -31.15
C GLN A 53 -4.50 -16.10 -31.14
N SER A 54 -3.57 -16.40 -30.22
CA SER A 54 -3.06 -17.77 -30.02
C SER A 54 -4.12 -18.71 -29.42
N VAL A 55 -5.01 -18.19 -28.57
CA VAL A 55 -6.13 -18.94 -27.99
C VAL A 55 -7.23 -19.20 -29.03
N GLU A 56 -7.50 -18.23 -29.92
CA GLU A 56 -8.40 -18.43 -31.06
C GLU A 56 -7.87 -19.48 -32.06
N ASN A 57 -6.57 -19.42 -32.38
CA ASN A 57 -5.92 -20.41 -33.23
C ASN A 57 -5.88 -21.81 -32.58
N ALA A 58 -5.80 -21.89 -31.25
CA ALA A 58 -5.90 -23.15 -30.52
C ALA A 58 -7.33 -23.72 -30.51
N LYS A 59 -8.37 -22.87 -30.47
CA LYS A 59 -9.78 -23.28 -30.61
C LYS A 59 -10.12 -23.75 -32.03
N ALA A 60 -9.52 -23.16 -33.06
CA ALA A 60 -9.70 -23.60 -34.45
C ALA A 60 -9.10 -25.00 -34.74
N ALA A 61 -8.12 -25.45 -33.93
CA ALA A 61 -7.47 -26.75 -34.08
C ALA A 61 -8.21 -27.92 -33.39
N ASP A 62 -9.27 -27.65 -32.61
CA ASP A 62 -10.00 -28.65 -31.79
C ASP A 62 -11.19 -29.31 -32.52
N VAL A 63 -11.40 -29.05 -33.82
CA VAL A 63 -12.50 -29.64 -34.61
C VAL A 63 -12.08 -30.87 -35.42
N THR A 64 -10.84 -31.35 -35.32
CA THR A 64 -10.43 -32.59 -36.04
C THR A 64 -9.59 -33.54 -35.17
N GLU A 65 -10.26 -34.47 -34.50
CA GLU A 65 -9.62 -35.62 -33.84
C GLU A 65 -9.08 -36.64 -34.87
N LYS A 66 -7.78 -36.96 -34.80
CA LYS A 66 -7.20 -38.33 -34.66
C LYS A 66 -5.69 -38.38 -34.95
N SER A 67 -4.84 -38.20 -33.93
CA SER A 67 -3.58 -38.94 -33.73
C SER A 67 -2.98 -38.60 -32.35
N ARG A 68 -3.31 -39.41 -31.35
CA ARG A 68 -2.89 -39.22 -29.95
C ARG A 68 -1.56 -39.94 -29.70
N LYS A 69 -0.43 -39.22 -29.81
CA LYS A 69 0.79 -39.40 -28.96
C LYS A 69 1.91 -38.40 -29.26
N ASP A 70 1.96 -37.81 -30.45
CA ASP A 70 3.05 -36.88 -30.86
C ASP A 70 2.71 -35.38 -30.60
N SER A 71 1.42 -35.01 -30.69
CA SER A 71 0.96 -33.62 -30.54
C SER A 71 1.16 -33.05 -29.13
N LYS A 72 1.00 -33.88 -28.09
CA LYS A 72 1.14 -33.46 -26.68
C LYS A 72 2.60 -33.16 -26.31
N SER A 73 3.54 -33.92 -26.89
CA SER A 73 4.99 -33.70 -26.76
C SER A 73 5.42 -32.41 -27.47
N ARG A 74 4.93 -32.18 -28.70
CA ARG A 74 5.21 -30.93 -29.43
C ARG A 74 4.62 -29.69 -28.76
N PHE A 75 3.44 -29.80 -28.15
CA PHE A 75 2.84 -28.71 -27.38
C PHE A 75 3.67 -28.38 -26.13
N GLN A 76 4.10 -29.39 -25.36
CA GLN A 76 4.97 -29.18 -24.20
C GLN A 76 6.33 -28.59 -24.60
N ALA A 77 6.91 -29.02 -25.72
CA ALA A 77 8.16 -28.45 -26.23
C ALA A 77 8.01 -26.98 -26.67
N ARG A 78 6.88 -26.62 -27.27
CA ARG A 78 6.58 -25.21 -27.62
C ARG A 78 6.31 -24.35 -26.39
N ALA A 79 5.61 -24.90 -25.39
CA ALA A 79 5.36 -24.22 -24.12
C ALA A 79 6.67 -24.00 -23.33
N ALA A 80 7.54 -25.00 -23.29
CA ALA A 80 8.86 -24.90 -22.67
C ALA A 80 9.74 -23.85 -23.37
N ARG A 81 9.79 -23.85 -24.71
CA ARG A 81 10.55 -22.85 -25.47
C ARG A 81 10.01 -21.43 -25.28
N LYS A 82 8.69 -21.26 -25.18
CA LYS A 82 8.07 -19.95 -24.91
C LYS A 82 8.29 -19.49 -23.47
N ALA A 83 8.32 -20.42 -22.51
CA ALA A 83 8.69 -20.12 -21.12
C ALA A 83 10.17 -19.74 -20.99
N GLU A 84 11.06 -20.40 -21.73
CA GLU A 84 12.48 -20.12 -21.76
C GLU A 84 12.79 -18.77 -22.45
N GLN A 85 12.07 -18.44 -23.53
CA GLN A 85 12.13 -17.12 -24.17
C GLN A 85 11.66 -16.01 -23.22
N ARG A 86 10.52 -16.20 -22.53
CA ARG A 86 10.09 -15.24 -21.49
C ARG A 86 11.05 -15.12 -20.32
N ALA A 87 11.69 -16.22 -19.91
CA ALA A 87 12.70 -16.19 -18.86
C ALA A 87 13.98 -15.45 -19.30
N ALA A 88 14.30 -15.46 -20.60
CA ALA A 88 15.41 -14.71 -21.18
C ALA A 88 15.08 -13.25 -21.48
N GLU A 89 13.81 -12.92 -21.68
CA GLU A 89 13.29 -11.55 -21.89
C GLU A 89 13.03 -10.79 -20.59
N LEU A 90 12.90 -11.48 -19.45
CA LEU A 90 12.89 -10.84 -18.14
C LEU A 90 14.27 -10.20 -17.91
N PRO A 91 14.35 -8.88 -17.66
CA PRO A 91 15.63 -8.25 -17.33
C PRO A 91 16.22 -9.00 -16.14
N ALA A 92 17.46 -9.46 -16.29
CA ALA A 92 18.17 -10.14 -15.22
C ALA A 92 18.24 -9.16 -14.04
N VAL A 93 17.38 -9.38 -13.04
CA VAL A 93 17.46 -8.65 -11.77
C VAL A 93 18.84 -8.97 -11.22
N ASP A 94 19.72 -7.96 -11.23
CA ASP A 94 21.12 -8.10 -10.82
C ASP A 94 21.18 -8.81 -9.46
N GLU A 95 22.07 -9.80 -9.32
CA GLU A 95 22.24 -10.54 -8.07
C GLU A 95 22.56 -9.57 -6.90
N SER A 96 23.18 -8.42 -7.21
CA SER A 96 23.38 -7.34 -6.24
C SER A 96 22.06 -6.73 -5.73
N SER A 97 21.06 -6.59 -6.61
CA SER A 97 19.74 -6.03 -6.29
C SER A 97 18.91 -7.00 -5.46
N LYS A 98 19.00 -8.31 -5.74
CA LYS A 98 18.37 -9.34 -4.89
C LYS A 98 18.99 -9.37 -3.50
N ALA A 99 20.31 -9.36 -3.41
CA ALA A 99 21.02 -9.35 -2.13
C ALA A 99 20.78 -8.05 -1.33
N GLN A 100 20.52 -6.93 -1.99
CA GLN A 100 20.08 -5.71 -1.33
C GLN A 100 18.65 -5.85 -0.80
N MET A 101 17.72 -6.35 -1.61
CA MET A 101 16.33 -6.57 -1.21
C MET A 101 16.21 -7.53 -0.01
N GLU A 102 16.95 -8.64 -0.02
CA GLU A 102 16.98 -9.59 1.11
C GLU A 102 17.51 -8.94 2.40
N ARG A 103 18.51 -8.06 2.30
CA ARG A 103 19.01 -7.28 3.45
C ARG A 103 17.96 -6.31 3.97
N GLU A 104 17.32 -5.56 3.08
CA GLU A 104 16.25 -4.62 3.46
C GLU A 104 15.07 -5.33 4.14
N ILE A 105 14.65 -6.50 3.63
CA ILE A 105 13.58 -7.31 4.24
C ILE A 105 13.98 -7.76 5.64
N LYS A 106 15.21 -8.26 5.81
CA LYS A 106 15.70 -8.73 7.10
C LYS A 106 15.82 -7.59 8.12
N GLU A 107 16.35 -6.45 7.71
CA GLU A 107 16.46 -5.25 8.55
C GLU A 107 15.07 -4.74 8.95
N GLU A 108 14.09 -4.78 8.04
CA GLU A 108 12.69 -4.44 8.32
C GLU A 108 12.09 -5.38 9.36
N GLU A 109 12.23 -6.68 9.17
CA GLU A 109 11.71 -7.70 10.07
C GLU A 109 12.33 -7.57 11.48
N GLU A 110 13.66 -7.42 11.54
CA GLU A 110 14.40 -7.25 12.80
C GLU A 110 13.94 -6.00 13.57
N ALA A 111 13.78 -4.85 12.89
CA ALA A 111 13.35 -3.61 13.51
C ALA A 111 11.91 -3.71 14.07
N ILE A 112 10.99 -4.30 13.30
CA ILE A 112 9.60 -4.50 13.75
C ILE A 112 9.54 -5.49 14.91
N MET A 113 10.29 -6.59 14.83
CA MET A 113 10.37 -7.58 15.91
C MET A 113 10.97 -7.01 17.20
N GLU A 114 11.97 -6.15 17.12
CA GLU A 114 12.56 -5.48 18.27
C GLU A 114 11.54 -4.57 18.98
N GLU A 115 10.79 -3.77 18.22
CA GLU A 115 9.73 -2.92 18.76
C GLU A 115 8.61 -3.76 19.39
N CYS A 116 8.22 -4.85 18.73
CA CYS A 116 7.25 -5.80 19.27
C CYS A 116 7.73 -6.41 20.60
N LYS A 117 9.00 -6.83 20.69
CA LYS A 117 9.58 -7.37 21.92
C LYS A 117 9.56 -6.34 23.05
N THR A 118 9.94 -5.09 22.75
CA THR A 118 10.00 -3.99 23.71
C THR A 118 8.62 -3.68 24.28
N GLN A 119 7.57 -3.72 23.46
CA GLN A 119 6.19 -3.51 23.89
C GLN A 119 5.50 -4.78 24.43
N GLY A 120 6.19 -5.93 24.46
CA GLY A 120 5.60 -7.21 24.88
C GLY A 120 4.50 -7.71 23.96
N LEU A 121 4.62 -7.46 22.66
CA LEU A 121 3.69 -7.85 21.59
C LEU A 121 4.23 -9.05 20.80
N HIS A 122 3.33 -9.82 20.19
CA HIS A 122 3.65 -10.79 19.16
C HIS A 122 2.83 -10.49 17.90
N MET A 123 3.40 -10.81 16.75
CA MET A 123 2.77 -10.61 15.46
C MET A 123 1.87 -11.80 15.14
N VAL A 124 0.68 -11.51 14.64
CA VAL A 124 -0.25 -12.48 14.07
C VAL A 124 -0.28 -12.24 12.57
N GLU A 125 0.20 -13.23 11.82
CA GLU A 125 0.24 -13.18 10.36
C GLU A 125 -1.17 -13.14 9.78
N ILE A 126 -1.40 -12.15 8.93
CA ILE A 126 -2.59 -11.96 8.11
C ILE A 126 -2.24 -12.37 6.67
N GLN A 127 -3.22 -12.87 5.94
CA GLN A 127 -3.01 -13.25 4.53
C GLN A 127 -2.52 -12.04 3.71
N PRO A 128 -1.48 -12.19 2.88
CA PRO A 128 -0.90 -11.10 2.09
C PRO A 128 -1.74 -10.84 0.83
N ASP A 129 -2.98 -10.40 1.05
CA ASP A 129 -3.90 -9.96 0.02
C ASP A 129 -4.27 -8.49 0.23
N GLY A 130 -5.09 -7.94 -0.66
CA GLY A 130 -5.52 -6.55 -0.53
C GLY A 130 -6.45 -6.26 0.65
N HIS A 131 -6.87 -7.28 1.41
CA HIS A 131 -7.65 -7.15 2.63
C HIS A 131 -6.80 -7.11 3.90
N CYS A 132 -5.46 -7.18 3.81
CA CYS A 132 -4.56 -7.27 4.95
C CYS A 132 -4.78 -6.18 6.02
N LEU A 133 -4.80 -4.89 5.63
CA LEU A 133 -5.05 -3.76 6.55
C LEU A 133 -6.36 -3.94 7.33
N TYR A 134 -7.44 -4.17 6.59
CA TYR A 134 -8.79 -4.28 7.13
C TYR A 134 -8.93 -5.48 8.07
N THR A 135 -8.34 -6.61 7.69
CA THR A 135 -8.35 -7.82 8.51
C THR A 135 -7.51 -7.64 9.78
N ALA A 136 -6.34 -7.01 9.69
CA ALA A 136 -5.49 -6.70 10.84
C ALA A 136 -6.21 -5.78 11.84
N VAL A 137 -6.88 -4.74 11.35
CA VAL A 137 -7.67 -3.82 12.20
C VAL A 137 -8.89 -4.52 12.79
N ALA A 138 -9.65 -5.29 12.01
CA ALA A 138 -10.82 -6.03 12.51
C ALA A 138 -10.44 -7.01 13.63
N ASP A 139 -9.31 -7.69 13.50
CA ASP A 139 -8.78 -8.58 14.53
C ASP A 139 -8.50 -7.83 15.85
N GLN A 140 -7.85 -6.66 15.77
CA GLN A 140 -7.57 -5.82 16.93
C GLN A 140 -8.84 -5.24 17.56
N LEU A 141 -9.81 -4.81 16.76
CA LEU A 141 -11.08 -4.29 17.25
C LEU A 141 -11.84 -5.36 18.04
N ALA A 142 -11.82 -6.62 17.60
CA ALA A 142 -12.43 -7.71 18.34
C ALA A 142 -11.66 -8.05 19.62
N LEU A 143 -10.32 -7.94 19.61
CA LEU A 143 -9.51 -8.12 20.81
C LEU A 143 -9.81 -7.06 21.88
N LEU A 144 -10.23 -5.86 21.48
CA LEU A 144 -10.61 -4.76 22.36
C LEU A 144 -12.09 -4.77 22.77
N ASP A 145 -12.86 -5.78 22.35
CA ASP A 145 -14.31 -5.88 22.52
C ASP A 145 -15.09 -4.71 21.90
N LEU A 146 -14.54 -4.06 20.86
CA LEU A 146 -15.21 -2.97 20.13
C LEU A 146 -16.14 -3.51 19.04
N ILE A 147 -15.86 -4.71 18.54
CA ILE A 147 -16.74 -5.47 17.65
C ILE A 147 -16.86 -6.92 18.15
N PRO A 148 -17.97 -7.62 17.91
CA PRO A 148 -18.08 -9.03 18.27
C PRO A 148 -17.13 -9.88 17.42
N SER A 149 -16.66 -11.02 17.94
CA SER A 149 -15.77 -11.92 17.20
C SER A 149 -16.38 -12.44 15.89
N SER A 150 -17.70 -12.52 15.79
CA SER A 150 -18.42 -12.88 14.56
C SER A 150 -18.34 -11.81 13.46
N ALA A 151 -17.94 -10.59 13.80
CA ALA A 151 -17.79 -9.47 12.87
C ALA A 151 -16.32 -9.25 12.44
N VAL A 152 -15.40 -10.15 12.83
CA VAL A 152 -14.01 -10.14 12.35
C VAL A 152 -13.99 -10.57 10.88
N HIS A 153 -14.19 -9.58 10.01
CA HIS A 153 -14.21 -9.76 8.57
C HIS A 153 -13.79 -8.43 7.91
N PRO A 154 -13.00 -8.45 6.82
CA PRO A 154 -12.52 -7.23 6.19
C PRO A 154 -13.64 -6.30 5.73
N SER A 155 -14.82 -6.83 5.36
CA SER A 155 -15.97 -6.01 4.98
C SER A 155 -16.46 -5.10 6.11
N THR A 156 -16.38 -5.53 7.38
CA THR A 156 -16.78 -4.72 8.54
C THR A 156 -15.98 -3.42 8.60
N THR A 157 -14.66 -3.54 8.50
CA THR A 157 -13.74 -2.40 8.50
C THR A 157 -13.75 -1.61 7.18
N ARG A 158 -13.92 -2.27 6.02
CA ARG A 158 -14.05 -1.58 4.73
C ARG A 158 -15.26 -0.68 4.67
N ASN A 159 -16.42 -1.19 5.13
CA ASN A 159 -17.64 -0.41 5.22
C ASN A 159 -17.46 0.78 6.16
N ALA A 160 -16.90 0.55 7.36
CA ALA A 160 -16.64 1.62 8.32
C ALA A 160 -15.69 2.71 7.78
N ALA A 161 -14.61 2.33 7.09
CA ALA A 161 -13.70 3.26 6.46
C ALA A 161 -14.41 4.08 5.36
N ALA A 162 -15.05 3.40 4.40
CA ALA A 162 -15.73 4.05 3.29
C ALA A 162 -16.89 4.97 3.75
N ASP A 163 -17.69 4.53 4.72
CA ASP A 163 -18.79 5.33 5.28
C ASP A 163 -18.26 6.57 5.99
N TYR A 164 -17.17 6.44 6.77
CA TYR A 164 -16.56 7.59 7.43
C TYR A 164 -15.97 8.60 6.43
N MET A 165 -15.27 8.10 5.40
CA MET A 165 -14.67 8.94 4.35
C MET A 165 -15.75 9.71 3.58
N LEU A 166 -16.84 9.05 3.19
CA LEU A 166 -17.97 9.69 2.52
C LEU A 166 -18.66 10.76 3.38
N ALA A 167 -18.69 10.58 4.70
CA ALA A 167 -19.25 11.55 5.62
C ALA A 167 -18.33 12.77 5.86
N HIS A 168 -17.04 12.67 5.55
CA HIS A 168 -16.04 13.71 5.83
C HIS A 168 -15.10 13.98 4.63
N PRO A 169 -15.62 14.26 3.42
CA PRO A 169 -14.80 14.38 2.20
C PRO A 169 -13.67 15.42 2.32
N ASP A 170 -13.92 16.54 2.98
CA ASP A 170 -12.95 17.63 3.17
C ASP A 170 -11.69 17.19 3.96
N SER A 171 -11.79 16.12 4.75
CA SER A 171 -10.65 15.56 5.49
C SER A 171 -9.77 14.63 4.67
N PHE A 172 -10.24 14.19 3.49
CA PHE A 172 -9.57 13.15 2.70
C PHE A 172 -9.19 13.61 1.29
N ILE A 173 -10.08 14.34 0.60
CA ILE A 173 -9.85 14.81 -0.77
C ILE A 173 -8.51 15.56 -0.94
N PRO A 174 -8.05 16.43 -0.01
CA PRO A 174 -6.77 17.13 -0.14
C PRO A 174 -5.53 16.22 -0.20
N PHE A 175 -5.65 14.94 0.16
CA PHE A 175 -4.55 13.98 0.21
C PHE A 175 -4.68 12.88 -0.83
N LEU A 176 -5.72 12.93 -1.68
CA LEU A 176 -6.02 11.89 -2.65
C LEU A 176 -5.80 12.42 -4.07
N PRO A 177 -4.73 11.97 -4.77
CA PRO A 177 -4.48 12.38 -6.14
C PRO A 177 -5.56 11.84 -7.08
N SER A 178 -5.87 12.62 -8.11
CA SER A 178 -6.72 12.21 -9.21
C SER A 178 -6.09 11.07 -9.98
N ILE A 179 -6.93 10.13 -10.44
CA ILE A 179 -6.51 9.00 -11.28
C ILE A 179 -6.01 9.50 -12.65
N ASP A 180 -6.56 10.61 -13.11
CA ASP A 180 -6.31 11.18 -14.44
C ASP A 180 -5.20 12.25 -14.43
N GLY A 181 -4.51 12.42 -13.30
CA GLY A 181 -3.48 13.46 -13.12
C GLY A 181 -4.05 14.88 -13.07
N GLU A 182 -3.15 15.88 -13.11
CA GLU A 182 -3.52 17.30 -13.13
C GLU A 182 -4.26 17.73 -14.40
N ASP A 183 -4.09 16.98 -15.49
CA ASP A 183 -4.68 17.23 -16.81
C ASP A 183 -5.96 16.42 -17.11
N GLY A 184 -6.49 15.73 -16.11
CA GLY A 184 -7.68 14.89 -16.22
C GLY A 184 -8.98 15.65 -16.52
N VAL A 185 -9.89 15.03 -17.27
CA VAL A 185 -11.22 15.61 -17.55
C VAL A 185 -12.02 15.76 -16.26
N GLY A 186 -12.21 17.00 -15.80
CA GLY A 186 -12.89 17.32 -14.55
C GLY A 186 -11.95 17.63 -13.37
N ALA A 187 -10.64 17.75 -13.61
CA ALA A 187 -9.67 18.19 -12.61
C ALA A 187 -9.92 19.66 -12.24
N GLU A 188 -10.33 19.91 -10.99
CA GLU A 188 -10.35 21.26 -10.42
C GLU A 188 -8.91 21.61 -10.02
N SER A 189 -8.11 22.09 -10.98
CA SER A 189 -6.85 22.85 -10.83
C SER A 189 -5.68 22.24 -10.03
N ALA A 190 -5.84 21.15 -9.29
CA ALA A 190 -4.83 20.65 -8.34
C ALA A 190 -4.47 19.16 -8.49
N GLY A 191 -4.96 18.48 -9.52
CA GLY A 191 -4.71 17.03 -9.70
C GLY A 191 -5.23 16.18 -8.54
N LEU A 192 -6.28 16.65 -7.84
CA LEU A 192 -6.94 15.95 -6.73
C LEU A 192 -8.26 15.32 -7.20
N LEU A 193 -8.76 14.34 -6.45
CA LEU A 193 -10.06 13.72 -6.74
C LEU A 193 -11.18 14.76 -6.72
N SER A 194 -11.97 14.81 -7.80
CA SER A 194 -13.28 15.47 -7.78
C SER A 194 -14.23 14.76 -6.80
N PRO A 195 -15.30 15.42 -6.31
CA PRO A 195 -16.29 14.78 -5.44
C PRO A 195 -16.89 13.49 -6.02
N GLN A 196 -17.06 13.40 -7.35
CA GLN A 196 -17.57 12.21 -8.03
C GLN A 196 -16.53 11.07 -8.04
N GLN A 197 -15.27 11.37 -8.34
CA GLN A 197 -14.19 10.37 -8.29
C GLN A 197 -13.94 9.90 -6.85
N PHE A 198 -14.11 10.77 -5.85
CA PHE A 198 -14.01 10.42 -4.43
C PHE A 198 -15.11 9.43 -4.01
N GLN A 199 -16.35 9.61 -4.48
CA GLN A 199 -17.42 8.63 -4.25
C GLN A 199 -17.08 7.27 -4.86
N ALA A 200 -16.54 7.25 -6.09
CA ALA A 200 -16.09 6.02 -6.74
C ALA A 200 -14.92 5.36 -5.98
N TYR A 201 -14.00 6.15 -5.45
CA TYR A 201 -12.91 5.66 -4.59
C TYR A 201 -13.43 4.99 -3.32
N CYS A 202 -14.38 5.61 -2.62
CA CYS A 202 -15.02 5.03 -1.44
C CYS A 202 -15.79 3.74 -1.76
N ALA A 203 -16.44 3.67 -2.93
CA ALA A 203 -17.08 2.44 -3.39
C ALA A 203 -16.06 1.33 -3.67
N ARG A 204 -14.91 1.65 -4.29
CA ARG A 204 -13.83 0.67 -4.49
C ARG A 204 -13.31 0.12 -3.16
N ILE A 205 -13.05 0.98 -2.17
CA ILE A 205 -12.64 0.56 -0.82
C ILE A 205 -13.64 -0.44 -0.23
N ARG A 206 -14.94 -0.14 -0.38
CA ARG A 206 -16.03 -0.94 0.17
C ARG A 206 -16.16 -2.30 -0.51
N ASP A 207 -16.13 -2.31 -1.84
CA ASP A 207 -16.65 -3.42 -2.66
C ASP A 207 -15.55 -4.31 -3.26
N THR A 208 -14.27 -3.92 -3.18
CA THR A 208 -13.17 -4.66 -3.81
C THR A 208 -12.07 -5.05 -2.82
N GLY A 209 -11.08 -5.80 -3.32
CA GLY A 209 -9.81 -6.07 -2.65
C GLY A 209 -8.75 -4.99 -2.85
N THR A 210 -9.12 -3.72 -3.11
CA THR A 210 -8.15 -2.63 -3.18
C THR A 210 -7.41 -2.49 -1.85
N TRP A 211 -6.10 -2.29 -1.93
CA TRP A 211 -5.20 -2.10 -0.79
C TRP A 211 -5.55 -0.80 -0.07
N GLY A 212 -5.48 -0.81 1.25
CA GLY A 212 -5.66 0.41 2.05
C GLY A 212 -4.32 0.94 2.55
N GLY A 213 -4.29 2.22 2.88
CA GLY A 213 -3.12 2.90 3.44
C GLY A 213 -3.52 3.97 4.47
N GLU A 214 -2.79 5.08 4.46
CA GLU A 214 -2.96 6.19 5.40
C GLU A 214 -4.40 6.75 5.46
N PRO A 215 -5.08 7.03 4.34
CA PRO A 215 -6.45 7.57 4.38
C PRO A 215 -7.43 6.61 5.08
N GLU A 216 -7.30 5.31 4.83
CA GLU A 216 -8.15 4.28 5.45
C GLU A 216 -7.84 4.10 6.93
N ILE A 217 -6.56 4.17 7.33
CA ILE A 217 -6.15 4.14 8.75
C ILE A 217 -6.74 5.33 9.50
N MET A 218 -6.66 6.53 8.92
CA MET A 218 -7.26 7.72 9.51
C MET A 218 -8.79 7.60 9.59
N ALA A 219 -9.44 7.08 8.54
CA ALA A 219 -10.88 6.84 8.55
C ALA A 219 -11.30 5.86 9.66
N LEU A 220 -10.60 4.73 9.79
CA LEU A 220 -10.86 3.72 10.82
C LEU A 220 -10.62 4.23 12.23
N THR A 221 -9.53 4.99 12.44
CA THR A 221 -9.21 5.64 13.71
C THR A 221 -10.37 6.50 14.20
N ASN A 222 -10.96 7.28 13.29
CA ASN A 222 -12.06 8.17 13.62
C ASN A 222 -13.42 7.47 13.67
N ALA A 223 -13.66 6.47 12.82
CA ALA A 223 -14.92 5.71 12.78
C ALA A 223 -15.14 4.95 14.10
N TYR A 224 -14.10 4.31 14.61
CA TYR A 224 -14.15 3.53 15.86
C TYR A 224 -13.75 4.33 17.11
N LYS A 225 -13.32 5.59 16.94
CA LYS A 225 -12.84 6.45 18.02
C LYS A 225 -11.77 5.74 18.86
N VAL A 226 -10.82 5.09 18.18
CA VAL A 226 -9.75 4.32 18.81
C VAL A 226 -8.42 4.65 18.13
N PRO A 227 -7.35 4.97 18.88
CA PRO A 227 -6.04 5.20 18.30
C PRO A 227 -5.51 3.95 17.58
N ILE A 228 -4.85 4.17 16.44
CA ILE A 228 -4.16 3.11 15.69
C ILE A 228 -2.65 3.38 15.72
N HIS A 229 -1.90 2.46 16.31
CA HIS A 229 -0.44 2.47 16.33
C HIS A 229 0.08 1.52 15.26
N VAL A 230 0.86 2.07 14.32
CA VAL A 230 1.49 1.31 13.23
C VAL A 230 2.97 1.16 13.52
N VAL A 231 3.41 -0.06 13.78
CA VAL A 231 4.82 -0.40 13.98
C VAL A 231 5.48 -0.64 12.62
N GLN A 232 6.61 0.02 12.35
CA GLN A 232 7.30 -0.05 11.06
C GLN A 232 8.83 0.05 11.20
N SER A 233 9.54 -0.27 10.12
CA SER A 233 11.01 -0.21 10.02
C SER A 233 11.58 1.20 9.76
N GLY A 234 10.71 2.20 9.57
CA GLY A 234 11.09 3.59 9.29
C GLY A 234 11.75 4.35 10.46
N PRO A 235 12.12 5.63 10.25
CA PRO A 235 12.74 6.47 11.28
C PRO A 235 11.89 6.61 12.54
N GLN A 236 10.57 6.67 12.35
CA GLN A 236 9.60 6.55 13.43
C GLN A 236 9.14 5.10 13.51
N ARG A 237 9.60 4.38 14.55
CA ARG A 237 9.26 2.98 14.80
C ARG A 237 7.77 2.76 15.02
N VAL A 238 7.07 3.75 15.57
CA VAL A 238 5.63 3.72 15.82
C VAL A 238 5.01 5.01 15.29
N VAL A 239 4.13 4.89 14.31
CA VAL A 239 3.28 5.98 13.82
C VAL A 239 1.95 5.92 14.56
N VAL A 240 1.56 7.04 15.18
CA VAL A 240 0.38 7.11 16.05
C VAL A 240 -0.70 7.93 15.36
N HIS A 241 -1.84 7.30 15.11
CA HIS A 241 -3.04 7.94 14.59
C HIS A 241 -4.03 8.14 15.74
N GLN A 242 -4.47 9.38 15.94
CA GLN A 242 -5.42 9.76 16.98
C GLN A 242 -6.75 10.21 16.36
N PRO A 243 -7.89 9.96 17.02
CA PRO A 243 -9.17 10.53 16.59
C PRO A 243 -9.10 12.07 16.57
N GLN A 244 -9.59 12.70 15.50
CA GLN A 244 -9.48 14.14 15.25
C GLN A 244 -10.20 15.00 16.30
N ASP A 245 -11.30 14.51 16.86
CA ASP A 245 -12.04 15.19 17.93
C ASP A 245 -11.47 14.92 19.33
N GLY A 246 -10.37 14.15 19.43
CA GLY A 246 -9.74 13.74 20.68
C GLY A 246 -10.60 12.78 21.52
N GLN A 247 -11.78 12.36 21.02
CA GLN A 247 -12.63 11.43 21.72
C GLN A 247 -12.16 10.02 21.47
N VAL A 248 -11.83 9.32 22.56
CA VAL A 248 -11.45 7.92 22.53
C VAL A 248 -12.50 7.11 23.26
N VAL A 249 -12.96 6.02 22.64
CA VAL A 249 -13.97 5.10 23.20
C VAL A 249 -13.56 4.55 24.57
N ARG A 250 -12.25 4.33 24.76
CA ARG A 250 -11.66 3.89 26.03
C ARG A 250 -10.19 4.34 26.12
N PRO A 251 -9.73 4.95 27.22
CA PRO A 251 -8.38 5.51 27.32
C PRO A 251 -7.21 4.53 27.11
N ASP A 252 -7.42 3.25 27.41
CA ASP A 252 -6.45 2.17 27.28
C ASP A 252 -6.61 1.34 25.99
N ALA A 253 -7.68 1.57 25.22
CA ALA A 253 -7.90 0.88 23.96
C ALA A 253 -7.01 1.49 22.87
N VAL A 254 -6.12 0.67 22.31
CA VAL A 254 -5.26 1.04 21.19
C VAL A 254 -5.17 -0.15 20.25
N VAL A 255 -5.50 0.07 18.98
CA VAL A 255 -5.29 -0.90 17.91
C VAL A 255 -3.81 -0.88 17.55
N LYS A 256 -3.16 -2.05 17.54
CA LYS A 256 -1.75 -2.18 17.18
C LYS A 256 -1.59 -3.07 15.95
N ILE A 257 -1.00 -2.52 14.90
CA ILE A 257 -0.70 -3.23 13.66
C ILE A 257 0.78 -3.01 13.28
N SER A 258 1.34 -3.89 12.48
CA SER A 258 2.67 -3.69 11.88
C SER A 258 2.57 -3.51 10.39
N TYR A 259 3.35 -2.59 9.84
CA TYR A 259 3.47 -2.31 8.41
C TYR A 259 4.79 -2.83 7.87
N HIS A 260 4.71 -3.60 6.79
CA HIS A 260 5.83 -4.24 6.11
C HIS A 260 5.84 -3.81 4.65
N ARG A 261 6.91 -3.17 4.19
CA ARG A 261 6.98 -2.62 2.84
C ARG A 261 7.53 -3.62 1.83
N ARG A 262 8.42 -4.53 2.27
CA ARG A 262 9.19 -5.41 1.38
C ARG A 262 8.98 -6.91 1.66
N MET A 263 8.47 -7.26 2.83
CA MET A 263 8.38 -8.65 3.31
C MET A 263 7.68 -9.64 2.35
N TYR A 264 6.64 -9.23 1.61
CA TYR A 264 5.79 -10.16 0.84
C TYR A 264 5.96 -10.06 -0.69
N GLY A 265 6.94 -9.29 -1.19
CA GLY A 265 7.28 -9.17 -2.62
C GLY A 265 6.23 -8.47 -3.50
N LEU A 266 4.95 -8.46 -3.10
CA LEU A 266 3.86 -7.80 -3.80
C LEU A 266 3.76 -6.29 -3.48
N GLY A 267 4.36 -5.86 -2.37
CA GLY A 267 4.31 -4.48 -1.88
C GLY A 267 3.96 -4.42 -0.39
N GLU A 268 3.23 -3.38 -0.01
CA GLU A 268 2.80 -3.08 1.35
C GLU A 268 1.91 -4.16 1.96
N HIS A 269 2.15 -4.49 3.23
CA HIS A 269 1.39 -5.48 3.98
C HIS A 269 1.21 -5.09 5.44
N TYR A 270 0.08 -5.50 6.02
CA TYR A 270 -0.25 -5.25 7.42
C TYR A 270 -0.52 -6.54 8.18
N ASN A 271 0.07 -6.66 9.37
CA ASN A 271 -0.20 -7.73 10.33
C ASN A 271 -0.78 -7.18 11.65
N SER A 272 -1.49 -8.02 12.39
CA SER A 272 -2.07 -7.67 13.70
C SER A 272 -1.04 -7.90 14.81
N LEU A 273 -0.94 -6.99 15.79
CA LEU A 273 -0.01 -7.11 16.93
C LEU A 273 -0.77 -7.35 18.23
N ARG A 274 -0.64 -8.52 18.83
CA ARG A 274 -1.35 -8.88 20.05
C ARG A 274 -0.43 -8.88 21.26
N PRO A 275 -0.93 -8.54 22.47
CA PRO A 275 -0.15 -8.69 23.70
C PRO A 275 0.31 -10.14 23.88
N LYS A 276 1.57 -10.33 24.29
CA LYS A 276 2.05 -11.63 24.77
C LYS A 276 1.36 -11.93 26.09
N THR A 277 0.49 -12.93 26.08
CA THR A 277 -0.10 -13.47 27.31
C THR A 277 0.97 -14.19 28.13
N LEU A 278 0.71 -14.48 29.41
CA LEU A 278 1.62 -15.28 30.23
C LEU A 278 1.94 -16.65 29.60
N VAL A 279 1.03 -17.18 28.78
CA VAL A 279 1.19 -18.45 28.05
C VAL A 279 2.20 -18.31 26.91
N ASP A 280 2.25 -17.15 26.24
CA ASP A 280 3.20 -16.85 25.16
C ASP A 280 4.63 -16.58 25.69
N ARG A 281 4.81 -16.50 27.01
CA ARG A 281 6.13 -16.38 27.66
C ARG A 281 6.76 -17.74 28.00
N ILE A 282 6.02 -18.84 27.84
CA ILE A 282 6.51 -20.20 28.11
C ILE A 282 7.06 -20.78 26.80
N PRO A 283 8.38 -21.04 26.69
CA PRO A 283 8.97 -21.62 25.50
C PRO A 283 8.31 -22.98 25.17
N GLY A 284 7.86 -23.16 23.93
CA GLY A 284 7.27 -24.42 23.43
C GLY A 284 5.74 -24.51 23.42
N MET A 285 5.01 -23.52 23.95
CA MET A 285 3.53 -23.54 23.93
C MET A 285 2.89 -23.10 22.60
N GLU A 286 3.65 -22.48 21.68
CA GLU A 286 3.17 -22.14 20.33
C GLU A 286 2.74 -23.38 19.53
N GLN A 287 3.48 -24.48 19.69
CA GLN A 287 3.19 -25.78 19.05
C GLN A 287 1.90 -26.41 19.58
N VAL A 288 1.61 -26.21 20.88
CA VAL A 288 0.37 -26.68 21.51
C VAL A 288 -0.82 -25.87 21.02
N ARG A 289 -0.67 -24.55 20.85
CA ARG A 289 -1.74 -23.69 20.33
C ARG A 289 -2.09 -23.99 18.87
N ALA A 290 -1.10 -24.34 18.05
CA ALA A 290 -1.31 -24.82 16.68
C ALA A 290 -2.03 -26.17 16.64
N ALA A 291 -1.71 -27.09 17.57
CA ALA A 291 -2.34 -28.40 17.66
C ALA A 291 -3.80 -28.37 18.14
N PHE A 292 -4.21 -27.34 18.89
CA PHE A 292 -5.60 -27.16 19.36
C PHE A 292 -6.51 -26.41 18.37
N LYS A 293 -5.95 -25.85 17.29
CA LYS A 293 -6.70 -25.16 16.22
C LYS A 293 -6.93 -26.05 14.99
N ALA A 294 -6.42 -27.28 14.97
CA ALA A 294 -6.70 -28.30 13.96
C ALA A 294 -7.83 -29.24 14.43
#